data_AF-A0A2A7FNY6-F1
#
_entry.id   AF-A0A2A7FNY6-F1
#
_cell.length_a   1.000
_cell.length_b   1.000
_cell.length_c   1.000
_cell.angle_alpha   90.00
_cell.angle_beta   90.00
_cell.angle_gamma   90.00
#
_symmetry.space_group_name_H-M   'P 1'
#
loop_
_entity.id
_entity.type
_entity.pdbx_description
1 polymer ?
#
loop_
_entity_poly.entity_id
_entity_poly.type
_entity_poly.pdbx_seq_one_letter_code
_entity_poly.pdbx_strand_id
1 'polypeptide(L)' 'MKKRSVIYLAKKAEDKKYKGLKEGQARVTGNTRIRHSYLEGSIVNVEEVDGDYILCSRLKQRNKDYKHTQWIHKNDLVIR' A
#
# COMPACT_ATOMS: atom_id res chain seq x y z
N MET A 1 28.58 3.67 -21.83
CA MET A 1 27.23 3.55 -21.25
C MET A 1 26.70 4.94 -20.90
N LYS A 2 25.59 5.38 -21.53
CA LYS A 2 24.98 6.70 -21.24
C LYS A 2 24.53 6.73 -19.76
N LYS A 3 25.10 7.63 -18.94
CA LYS A 3 24.69 7.87 -17.56
C LYS A 3 23.24 8.35 -17.57
N ARG A 4 22.29 7.46 -17.28
CA ARG A 4 20.90 7.88 -17.00
C ARG A 4 20.94 8.75 -15.74
N SER A 5 20.25 9.88 -15.74
CA SER A 5 20.21 10.76 -14.56
C SER A 5 19.69 9.99 -13.35
N VAL A 6 20.33 10.15 -12.19
CA VAL A 6 19.93 9.47 -10.94
C VAL A 6 18.46 9.76 -10.61
N ILE A 7 18.00 10.98 -10.92
CA ILE A 7 16.61 11.42 -10.81
C ILE A 7 15.65 10.54 -11.63
N TYR A 8 16.01 10.22 -12.89
CA TYR A 8 15.18 9.36 -13.73
C TYR A 8 15.10 7.92 -13.19
N LEU A 9 16.19 7.40 -12.62
CA LEU A 9 16.22 6.07 -12.02
C LEU A 9 15.37 6.01 -10.74
N ALA A 10 15.43 7.05 -9.90
CA ALA A 10 14.61 7.17 -8.70
C ALA A 10 13.12 7.23 -9.05
N LYS A 11 12.72 8.12 -9.96
CA LYS A 11 11.32 8.22 -10.43
C LYS A 11 10.83 6.91 -11.02
N LYS A 12 11.65 6.25 -11.84
CA LYS A 12 11.30 4.93 -12.41
C LYS A 12 11.18 3.84 -11.35
N ALA A 13 11.96 3.91 -10.27
CA ALA A 13 11.86 2.97 -9.15
C ALA A 13 10.59 3.24 -8.31
N GLU A 14 10.25 4.50 -8.06
CA GLU A 14 8.99 4.91 -7.43
C GLU A 14 7.79 4.45 -8.26
N ASP A 15 7.76 4.74 -9.56
CA ASP A 15 6.69 4.31 -10.47
C ASP A 15 6.52 2.78 -10.47
N LYS A 16 7.63 2.02 -10.35
CA LYS A 16 7.58 0.56 -10.22
C LYS A 16 6.97 0.11 -8.88
N LYS A 17 7.29 0.79 -7.78
CA LYS A 17 6.67 0.52 -6.46
C LYS A 17 5.16 0.74 -6.52
N TYR A 18 4.71 1.81 -7.21
CA TYR A 18 3.30 2.16 -7.38
C TYR A 18 2.59 1.44 -8.55
N LYS A 19 3.30 0.59 -9.31
CA LYS A 19 2.74 -0.05 -10.50
C LYS A 19 1.49 -0.86 -10.16
N GLY A 20 0.36 -0.49 -10.74
CA GLY A 20 -0.94 -1.16 -10.55
C GLY A 20 -1.77 -0.67 -9.37
N LEU A 21 -1.28 0.29 -8.58
CA LEU A 21 -2.08 0.99 -7.59
C LEU A 21 -2.88 2.11 -8.24
N LYS A 22 -4.11 2.33 -7.80
CA LYS A 22 -4.90 3.54 -8.10
C LYS A 22 -4.76 4.54 -6.96
N GLU A 23 -5.16 5.78 -7.20
CA GLU A 23 -5.25 6.80 -6.16
C GLU A 23 -6.15 6.31 -5.02
N GLY A 24 -5.71 6.51 -3.77
CA GLY A 24 -6.42 6.03 -2.59
C GLY A 24 -6.25 4.52 -2.32
N GLN A 25 -5.25 3.89 -2.95
CA GLN A 25 -4.92 2.49 -2.70
C GLN A 25 -3.49 2.34 -2.19
N ALA A 26 -3.29 1.30 -1.40
CA ALA A 26 -1.99 0.91 -0.91
C ALA A 26 -1.67 -0.55 -1.25
N ARG A 27 -0.39 -0.84 -1.48
CA ARG A 27 0.14 -2.20 -1.57
C ARG A 27 0.82 -2.53 -0.24
N VAL A 28 0.44 -3.67 0.32
CA VAL A 28 1.10 -4.23 1.50
C VAL A 28 2.48 -4.75 1.11
N THR A 29 3.52 -4.27 1.77
CA THR A 29 4.93 -4.63 1.51
C THR A 29 5.66 -5.16 2.72
N GLY A 30 5.05 -5.09 3.90
CA GLY A 30 5.65 -5.56 5.14
C GLY A 30 4.62 -6.18 6.07
N ASN A 31 5.07 -6.48 7.28
CA ASN A 31 4.25 -7.09 8.33
C ASN A 31 4.76 -6.63 9.70
N THR A 32 4.30 -5.47 10.15
CA THR A 32 4.60 -4.97 11.49
C THR A 32 3.76 -5.69 12.52
N ARG A 33 4.39 -6.74 13.05
CA ARG A 33 4.34 -7.29 14.41
C ARG A 33 3.03 -7.84 14.98
N ILE A 34 1.83 -7.52 14.46
CA ILE A 34 0.56 -8.07 14.97
C ILE A 34 -0.35 -8.42 13.78
N ARG A 35 0.02 -9.48 13.03
CA ARG A 35 -0.74 -10.12 11.93
C ARG A 35 -1.90 -9.29 11.39
N HIS A 36 -1.64 -8.41 10.42
CA HIS A 36 -2.74 -7.94 9.60
C HIS A 36 -3.26 -9.06 8.68
N SER A 37 -4.56 -9.05 8.41
CA SER A 37 -5.21 -10.13 7.63
C SER A 37 -4.84 -10.12 6.14
N TYR A 38 -4.08 -9.13 5.70
CA TYR A 38 -3.65 -8.95 4.32
C TYR A 38 -2.31 -9.65 4.07
N LEU A 39 -2.21 -10.34 2.94
CA LEU A 39 -0.97 -10.95 2.49
C LEU A 39 -0.05 -9.88 1.88
N GLU A 40 1.26 -10.08 1.96
CA GLU A 40 2.23 -9.25 1.24
C GLU A 40 1.91 -9.22 -0.26
N GLY A 41 2.03 -8.04 -0.87
CA GLY A 41 1.64 -7.78 -2.26
C GLY A 41 0.14 -7.51 -2.47
N SER A 42 -0.71 -7.75 -1.46
CA SER A 42 -2.14 -7.42 -1.54
C SER A 42 -2.34 -5.92 -1.75
N ILE A 43 -3.32 -5.57 -2.58
CA ILE A 43 -3.78 -4.20 -2.73
C ILE A 43 -5.00 -4.00 -1.83
N VAL A 44 -4.98 -2.92 -1.06
CA VAL A 44 -6.03 -2.49 -0.13
C VAL A 44 -6.43 -1.06 -0.45
N ASN A 45 -7.64 -0.67 -0.08
CA ASN A 45 -8.03 0.75 -0.14
C ASN A 45 -7.54 1.45 1.12
N VAL A 46 -7.17 2.71 1.00
CA VAL A 46 -6.88 3.60 2.12
C VAL A 46 -8.15 4.35 2.46
N GLU A 47 -8.61 4.22 3.71
CA GLU A 47 -9.80 4.92 4.19
C GLU A 47 -9.41 6.13 5.04
N GLU A 48 -8.38 5.99 5.88
CA GLU A 48 -7.96 7.04 6.82
C GLU A 48 -6.45 6.96 7.11
N VAL A 49 -5.83 8.10 7.42
CA VAL A 49 -4.42 8.21 7.80
C VAL A 49 -4.35 8.90 9.16
N ASP A 50 -3.78 8.23 10.15
CA ASP A 50 -3.58 8.73 11.51
C ASP A 50 -2.11 8.55 11.91
N GLY A 51 -1.33 9.62 11.74
CA GLY A 51 0.10 9.65 12.06
C GLY A 51 0.90 8.57 11.32
N ASP A 52 1.37 7.57 12.07
CA ASP A 52 2.16 6.45 11.56
C ASP A 52 1.33 5.24 11.13
N TYR A 53 0.00 5.28 11.36
CA TYR A 53 -0.92 4.21 11.03
C TYR A 53 -1.94 4.63 9.97
N ILE A 54 -2.35 3.68 9.16
CA ILE A 54 -3.28 3.88 8.05
C ILE A 54 -4.37 2.84 8.14
N LEU A 55 -5.62 3.29 8.13
CA LEU A 55 -6.78 2.43 8.11
C LEU A 55 -7.00 1.93 6.68
N CYS A 56 -6.86 0.62 6.49
CA CYS A 56 -7.02 -0.01 5.19
C CYS A 56 -8.25 -0.92 5.15
N SER A 57 -8.85 -1.05 3.96
CA SER A 57 -9.96 -1.97 3.70
C SER A 57 -9.65 -2.93 2.53
N ARG A 58 -10.26 -4.12 2.52
CA ARG A 58 -10.12 -5.04 1.37
C ARG A 58 -10.71 -4.41 0.10
N LEU A 59 -10.02 -4.61 -1.03
CA LEU A 59 -10.56 -4.29 -2.37
C LEU A 59 -11.92 -4.96 -2.64
N LYS A 60 -12.04 -6.23 -2.26
CA LYS A 60 -13.28 -7.00 -2.38
C LYS A 60 -13.68 -7.50 -1.01
N GLN A 61 -14.81 -7.02 -0.52
CA GLN A 61 -15.42 -7.50 0.72
C GLN A 61 -16.09 -8.84 0.45
N ARG A 62 -15.93 -9.81 1.37
CA ARG A 62 -16.60 -11.12 1.26
C ARG A 62 -18.09 -11.02 1.57
N ASN A 63 -18.46 -10.12 2.47
CA ASN A 63 -19.84 -9.79 2.80
C ASN A 63 -20.04 -8.29 2.58
N LYS A 64 -21.13 -7.89 1.93
CA LYS A 64 -21.44 -6.47 1.68
C LYS A 64 -21.76 -5.72 2.96
N ASP A 65 -22.26 -6.43 3.97
CA ASP A 65 -22.73 -5.83 5.22
C ASP A 65 -21.59 -5.59 6.22
N TYR A 66 -20.41 -6.18 5.98
CA TYR A 66 -19.25 -6.07 6.87
C TYR A 66 -18.02 -5.63 6.09
N LYS A 67 -17.59 -4.39 6.30
CA LYS A 67 -16.27 -3.91 5.85
C LYS A 67 -15.21 -4.42 6.81
N HIS A 68 -14.33 -5.30 6.34
CA HIS A 68 -13.11 -5.65 7.06
C HIS A 68 -12.07 -4.54 6.88
N THR A 69 -11.85 -3.75 7.93
CA THR A 69 -10.83 -2.71 8.01
C THR A 69 -9.78 -3.03 9.07
N GLN A 70 -8.55 -2.57 8.87
CA GLN A 70 -7.48 -2.73 9.84
C GLN A 70 -6.46 -1.61 9.72
N TRP A 71 -5.96 -1.14 10.86
CA TRP A 71 -4.84 -0.21 10.92
C TRP A 71 -3.52 -0.93 10.62
N ILE A 72 -2.76 -0.38 9.69
CA ILE A 72 -1.47 -0.88 9.25
C ILE A 72 -0.45 0.24 9.36
N HIS A 73 0.75 -0.06 9.84
CA HIS A 73 1.82 0.93 9.93
C HIS A 73 2.25 1.39 8.54
N LYS A 74 2.51 2.69 8.35
CA LYS A 74 2.84 3.29 7.05
C LYS A 74 4.07 2.68 6.38
N ASN A 75 5.03 2.18 7.16
CA ASN A 75 6.23 1.53 6.64
C ASN A 75 5.95 0.18 5.95
N ASP A 76 4.82 -0.46 6.23
CA ASP A 76 4.40 -1.69 5.56
C ASP A 76 3.52 -1.43 4.34
N LEU A 77 3.30 -0.17 3.99
CA LEU A 77 2.43 0.23 2.91
C LEU A 77 3.18 1.07 1.89
N VAL A 78 2.91 0.78 0.63
CA VAL A 78 3.22 1.67 -0.48
C VAL A 78 1.90 2.27 -0.95
N ILE A 79 1.71 3.56 -0.69
CA ILE A 79 0.44 4.28 -0.93
C ILE A 79 0.57 5.16 -2.16
N ARG A 80 -0.42 5.11 -3.06
CA ARG A 80 -0.48 5.98 -4.23
C ARG A 80 -1.47 7.12 -4.06
#